data_AF-A0A839RJU8-F1
#
_entry.id   AF-A0A839RJU8-F1
#
_cell.length_a   1.000
_cell.length_b   1.000
_cell.length_c   1.000
_cell.angle_alpha   90.00
_cell.angle_beta   90.00
_cell.angle_gamma   90.00
#
_symmetry.space_group_name_H-M   'P 1'
#
loop_
_entity.id
_entity.type
_entity.pdbx_description
1 polymer ?
#
loop_
_entity_poly.entity_id
_entity_poly.type
_entity_poly.pdbx_seq_one_letter_code
_entity_poly.pdbx_strand_id
1 'polypeptide(L)'
;MSRIGPEEELPPGTVTQAGSWAVGNNGEYFAVSHTCRHFGANLAQGSIDADGCLVCPWHGAKYDVKSGRMVLGPQGIFAKIPGVGLAFKTLTRIFPLQRGRVVVKNGDVWVE
;
A
#
# COMPACT_ATOMS: atom_id res chain seq x y z
N MET A 1 2.97 -11.32 14.17
CA MET A 1 3.76 -10.30 14.91
C MET A 1 5.21 -10.29 14.44
N SER A 2 5.55 -9.31 13.62
CA SER A 2 6.91 -9.05 13.12
C SER A 2 7.32 -7.63 13.50
N ARG A 3 8.52 -7.46 14.09
CA ARG A 3 9.11 -6.14 14.36
C ARG A 3 9.53 -5.50 13.05
N ILE A 4 9.16 -4.24 12.85
CA ILE A 4 9.53 -3.47 11.66
C ILE A 4 10.79 -2.65 11.94
N GLY A 5 10.77 -1.91 13.05
CA GLY A 5 11.84 -1.00 13.44
C GLY A 5 11.35 0.03 14.46
N PRO A 6 12.21 0.95 14.90
CA PRO A 6 11.83 2.05 15.77
C PRO A 6 10.86 3.01 15.05
N GLU A 7 9.96 3.63 15.81
CA GLU A 7 8.95 4.58 15.32
C GLU A 7 9.56 5.75 14.53
N GLU A 8 10.72 6.21 15.00
CA GLU A 8 11.49 7.33 14.46
C GLU A 8 12.01 7.07 13.04
N GLU A 9 12.23 5.81 12.67
CA GLU A 9 12.64 5.40 11.31
C GLU A 9 11.44 5.31 10.35
N LEU A 10 10.22 5.47 10.85
CA LEU A 10 8.97 5.44 10.08
C LEU A 10 8.18 6.75 10.26
N PRO A 11 8.77 7.92 9.95
CA PRO A 11 8.04 9.19 9.98
C PRO A 11 6.93 9.23 8.92
N PRO A 12 5.97 10.16 9.02
CA PRO A 12 4.95 10.36 7.99
C PRO A 12 5.55 10.54 6.59
N GLY A 13 4.96 9.88 5.61
CA GLY A 13 5.43 9.82 4.22
C GLY A 13 6.29 8.61 3.88
N THR A 14 6.78 7.87 4.88
CA THR A 14 7.60 6.68 4.66
C THR A 14 6.77 5.45 4.29
N VAL A 15 7.32 4.62 3.41
CA VAL A 15 6.88 3.25 3.15
C VAL A 15 8.12 2.34 3.22
N THR A 16 8.02 1.21 3.93
CA THR A 16 9.06 0.20 4.04
C THR A 16 8.48 -1.20 3.87
N GLN A 17 9.36 -2.19 3.75
CA GLN A 17 8.99 -3.59 3.69
C GLN A 17 9.21 -4.30 5.02
N ALA A 18 8.28 -5.17 5.39
CA ALA A 18 8.48 -6.17 6.43
C ALA A 18 7.84 -7.50 6.05
N GLY A 19 8.66 -8.47 5.65
CA GLY A 19 8.16 -9.74 5.11
C GLY A 19 7.25 -9.50 3.90
N SER A 20 6.01 -10.00 3.99
CA SER A 20 4.97 -9.83 2.97
C SER A 20 4.23 -8.50 3.01
N TRP A 21 4.59 -7.60 3.94
CA TRP A 21 3.90 -6.33 4.17
C TRP A 21 4.65 -5.15 3.57
N ALA A 22 3.90 -4.23 2.96
CA ALA A 22 4.27 -2.84 2.80
C ALA A 22 3.69 -2.09 4.00
N VAL A 23 4.58 -1.52 4.81
CA VAL A 23 4.24 -0.76 6.02
C VAL A 23 4.52 0.70 5.74
N GLY A 24 3.56 1.58 5.99
CA GLY A 24 3.77 3.01 5.80
C GLY A 24 3.10 3.84 6.87
N ASN A 25 3.41 5.13 6.86
CA ASN A 25 2.86 6.12 7.76
C ASN A 25 2.30 7.27 6.94
N ASN A 26 0.97 7.40 6.85
CA ASN A 26 0.32 8.54 6.18
C ASN A 26 -0.21 9.58 7.19
N GLY A 27 0.40 9.64 8.37
CA GLY A 27 -0.16 10.27 9.58
C GLY A 27 -0.72 9.23 10.55
N GLU A 28 -1.12 8.06 10.03
CA GLU A 28 -1.41 6.85 10.79
C GLU A 28 -0.59 5.69 10.20
N TYR A 29 -0.13 4.77 11.06
CA TYR A 29 0.55 3.56 10.58
C TYR A 29 -0.43 2.60 9.91
N PHE A 30 -0.03 2.05 8.76
CA PHE A 30 -0.76 1.00 8.05
C PHE A 30 0.17 -0.12 7.61
N ALA A 31 -0.39 -1.31 7.43
CA ALA A 31 0.29 -2.43 6.79
C ALA A 31 -0.66 -3.09 5.80
N VAL A 32 -0.20 -3.26 4.55
CA VAL A 32 -0.93 -3.96 3.50
C VAL A 32 -0.03 -4.97 2.79
N SER A 33 -0.59 -6.02 2.18
CA SER A 33 0.22 -6.96 1.40
C SER A 33 1.04 -6.21 0.35
N HIS A 34 2.35 -6.48 0.24
CA HIS A 34 3.24 -5.69 -0.61
C HIS A 34 3.05 -5.94 -2.11
N THR A 35 2.28 -6.94 -2.52
CA THR A 35 2.16 -7.31 -3.93
C THR A 35 1.05 -6.52 -4.60
N CYS A 36 1.41 -5.66 -5.56
CA CYS A 36 0.45 -4.90 -6.35
C CYS A 36 -0.52 -5.86 -7.09
N ARG A 37 -1.82 -5.61 -6.98
CA ARG A 37 -2.88 -6.40 -7.64
C ARG A 37 -2.97 -6.20 -9.15
N HIS A 38 -2.13 -5.34 -9.73
CA HIS A 38 -1.97 -5.18 -11.16
C HIS A 38 -1.00 -6.23 -11.74
N PHE A 39 0.32 -5.99 -11.62
CA PHE A 39 1.37 -6.88 -12.13
C PHE A 39 2.42 -7.25 -11.08
N GLY A 40 2.05 -7.23 -9.80
CA GLY A 40 2.89 -7.77 -8.74
C GLY A 40 4.06 -6.91 -8.28
N ALA A 41 4.13 -5.64 -8.71
CA ALA A 41 5.11 -4.67 -8.19
C ALA A 41 5.16 -4.68 -6.66
N ASN A 42 6.36 -4.53 -6.10
CA ASN A 42 6.53 -4.41 -4.66
C ASN A 42 6.09 -3.00 -4.20
N LEU A 43 4.93 -2.93 -3.57
CA LEU A 43 4.34 -1.72 -3.04
C LEU A 43 5.14 -1.11 -1.88
N ALA A 44 6.03 -1.87 -1.24
CA ALA A 44 6.93 -1.32 -0.24
C ALA A 44 7.97 -0.35 -0.84
N GLN A 45 8.17 -0.40 -2.16
CA GLN A 45 8.98 0.57 -2.92
C GLN A 45 8.12 1.72 -3.48
N GLY A 46 6.85 1.77 -3.10
CA GLY A 46 5.91 2.82 -3.51
C GLY A 46 6.08 4.10 -2.71
N SER A 47 5.12 4.99 -2.88
CA SER A 47 5.03 6.25 -2.14
C SER A 47 3.64 6.48 -1.58
N ILE A 48 3.49 7.48 -0.71
CA ILE A 48 2.20 7.95 -0.23
C ILE A 48 1.90 9.27 -0.93
N ASP A 49 0.71 9.42 -1.51
CA ASP A 49 0.30 10.68 -2.11
C ASP A 49 -0.36 11.64 -1.10
N ALA A 50 -0.74 12.82 -1.58
CA ALA A 50 -1.36 13.86 -0.75
C ALA A 50 -2.71 13.45 -0.13
N ASP A 51 -3.40 12.45 -0.71
CA ASP A 51 -4.66 11.91 -0.19
C ASP A 51 -4.41 10.76 0.83
N GLY A 52 -3.15 10.46 1.13
CA GLY A 52 -2.75 9.38 2.03
C GLY A 52 -2.85 7.98 1.40
N CYS A 53 -2.99 7.88 0.07
CA CYS A 53 -3.06 6.61 -0.63
C CYS A 53 -1.67 6.04 -0.91
N LEU A 54 -1.55 4.71 -0.85
CA LEU A 54 -0.34 4.01 -1.27
C LEU A 54 -0.29 3.92 -2.81
N VAL A 55 0.79 4.42 -3.40
CA VAL A 55 0.99 4.52 -4.84
C VAL A 55 1.99 3.47 -5.31
N CYS A 56 1.56 2.64 -6.26
CA CYS A 56 2.41 1.63 -6.88
C CYS A 56 3.55 2.28 -7.69
N PRO A 57 4.82 1.84 -7.51
CA PRO A 57 5.98 2.49 -8.12
C PRO A 57 6.08 2.27 -9.64
N TRP A 58 5.41 1.27 -10.20
CA TRP A 58 5.51 1.00 -11.64
C TRP A 58 4.55 1.85 -12.46
N HIS A 59 3.26 1.78 -12.15
CA HIS A 59 2.21 2.37 -13.00
C HIS A 59 1.30 3.32 -12.21
N GLY A 60 1.66 3.74 -11.00
CA GLY A 60 0.90 4.76 -10.26
C GLY A 60 -0.51 4.36 -9.85
N ALA A 61 -0.84 3.06 -9.83
CA ALA A 61 -2.09 2.59 -9.26
C ALA A 61 -2.15 2.96 -7.77
N LYS A 62 -3.28 3.53 -7.32
CA LYS A 62 -3.44 4.03 -5.95
C LYS A 62 -4.34 3.11 -5.15
N TYR A 63 -3.96 2.84 -3.91
CA TYR A 63 -4.71 2.04 -2.96
C TYR A 63 -5.09 2.86 -1.75
N ASP A 64 -6.37 2.80 -1.37
CA ASP A 64 -6.79 3.18 -0.03
C ASP A 64 -6.29 2.09 0.93
N VAL A 65 -5.39 2.48 1.82
CA VAL A 65 -4.74 1.57 2.77
C VAL A 65 -5.71 1.07 3.84
N LYS A 66 -6.79 1.80 4.12
CA LYS A 66 -7.79 1.42 5.13
C LYS A 66 -8.66 0.26 4.64
N SER A 67 -9.06 0.27 3.38
CA SER A 67 -9.85 -0.82 2.78
C SER A 67 -9.02 -1.85 2.00
N GLY A 68 -7.78 -1.52 1.63
CA GLY A 68 -6.93 -2.30 0.73
C GLY A 68 -7.40 -2.24 -0.73
N ARG A 69 -8.35 -1.37 -1.07
CA ARG A 69 -8.95 -1.30 -2.41
C ARG A 69 -8.22 -0.30 -3.28
N MET A 70 -8.13 -0.63 -4.57
CA MET A 70 -7.62 0.27 -5.58
C MET A 70 -8.65 1.37 -5.85
N VAL A 71 -8.26 2.61 -5.58
CA VAL A 71 -9.09 3.80 -5.82
C VAL A 71 -8.80 4.42 -7.19
N LEU A 72 -7.58 4.24 -7.69
CA LEU A 72 -7.15 4.63 -9.03
C LEU A 72 -6.41 3.47 -9.72
N GLY A 73 -6.83 3.15 -10.95
CA GLY A 73 -6.20 2.14 -11.79
C GLY A 73 -4.76 2.47 -12.20
N PRO A 74 -4.07 1.57 -12.91
CA PRO A 74 -2.75 1.88 -13.48
C PRO A 74 -2.84 3.04 -14.50
N GLN A 75 -1.82 3.88 -14.47
CA GLN A 75 -1.66 5.09 -15.27
C GLN A 75 -0.77 4.86 -16.50
N GLY A 76 -0.52 5.91 -17.28
CA GLY A 76 0.31 5.84 -18.49
C GLY A 76 -0.41 5.13 -19.63
N ILE A 77 0.28 4.24 -20.34
CA ILE A 77 -0.30 3.50 -21.47
C ILE A 77 -1.52 2.65 -21.06
N PHE A 78 -1.53 2.13 -19.82
CA PHE A 78 -2.64 1.33 -19.29
C PHE A 78 -3.93 2.13 -19.09
N ALA A 79 -3.81 3.43 -18.80
CA ALA A 79 -4.97 4.31 -18.67
C ALA A 79 -5.67 4.58 -20.02
N LYS A 80 -4.97 4.35 -21.15
CA LYS A 80 -5.52 4.55 -22.50
C LYS A 80 -6.33 3.36 -22.99
N ILE A 81 -6.24 2.20 -22.33
CA ILE A 81 -6.99 1.00 -22.73
C ILE A 81 -8.39 1.07 -22.10
N PRO A 82 -9.46 1.13 -22.90
CA PRO A 82 -10.83 1.25 -22.38
C PRO A 82 -11.17 0.13 -21.39
N GLY A 83 -11.73 0.49 -20.24
CA GLY A 83 -12.21 -0.46 -19.23
C GLY A 83 -11.15 -1.08 -18.30
N VAL A 84 -9.85 -1.00 -18.63
CA VAL A 84 -8.78 -1.62 -17.81
C VAL A 84 -8.73 -1.06 -16.40
N GLY A 85 -8.83 0.26 -16.24
CA GLY A 85 -8.88 0.89 -14.92
C GLY A 85 -10.07 0.40 -14.08
N LEU A 86 -11.24 0.23 -14.69
CA LEU A 86 -12.43 -0.29 -14.01
C LEU A 86 -12.28 -1.76 -13.63
N ALA A 87 -11.68 -2.58 -14.50
CA ALA A 87 -11.42 -3.98 -14.25
C ALA A 87 -10.53 -4.17 -13.01
N PHE A 88 -9.40 -3.46 -12.92
CA PHE A 88 -8.50 -3.56 -11.76
C PHE A 88 -9.10 -2.98 -10.48
N LYS A 89 -9.86 -1.88 -10.57
CA LYS A 89 -10.62 -1.39 -9.41
C LYS A 89 -11.61 -2.43 -8.91
N THR A 90 -12.35 -3.06 -9.83
CA THR A 90 -13.34 -4.10 -9.50
C THR A 90 -12.68 -5.36 -8.93
N LEU A 91 -11.54 -5.78 -9.47
CA LEU A 91 -10.74 -6.87 -8.92
C LEU A 91 -10.48 -6.67 -7.43
N THR A 92 -10.05 -5.48 -7.02
CA THR A 92 -9.74 -5.20 -5.61
C THR A 92 -10.97 -4.99 -4.73
N ARG A 93 -12.17 -4.84 -5.31
CA ARG A 93 -13.42 -4.92 -4.52
C ARG A 93 -13.68 -6.33 -4.02
N ILE A 94 -13.28 -7.34 -4.81
CA ILE A 94 -13.41 -8.77 -4.49
C ILE A 94 -12.19 -9.27 -3.73
N PHE A 95 -10.99 -8.89 -4.17
CA PHE A 95 -9.71 -9.30 -3.60
C PHE A 95 -8.85 -8.07 -3.26
N PRO A 96 -9.20 -7.32 -2.20
CA PRO A 96 -8.40 -6.19 -1.73
C PRO A 96 -7.01 -6.66 -1.28
N LEU A 97 -6.08 -5.72 -1.13
CA LEU A 97 -4.85 -6.01 -0.40
C LEU A 97 -5.21 -6.53 0.99
N GLN A 98 -4.48 -7.55 1.44
CA GLN A 98 -4.56 -7.96 2.84
C GLN A 98 -4.13 -6.79 3.70
N ARG A 99 -4.68 -6.69 4.91
CA ARG A 99 -4.37 -5.62 5.87
C ARG A 99 -3.86 -6.26 7.14
N GLY A 100 -2.70 -5.79 7.60
CA GLY A 100 -2.12 -6.17 8.88
C GLY A 100 -2.47 -5.13 9.92
N ARG A 101 -2.58 -5.54 11.18
CA ARG A 101 -2.74 -4.59 12.28
C ARG A 101 -1.37 -4.08 12.68
N VAL A 102 -1.20 -2.76 12.70
CA VAL A 102 0.04 -2.14 13.17
C VAL A 102 -0.12 -1.72 14.62
N VAL A 103 0.88 -2.00 15.44
CA VAL A 103 0.90 -1.63 16.87
C VAL A 103 2.26 -1.03 17.21
N VAL A 104 2.26 0.07 17.94
CA VAL A 104 3.47 0.65 18.54
C VAL A 104 3.58 0.16 19.98
N LYS A 105 4.73 -0.43 20.33
CA LYS A 105 5.03 -0.88 21.70
C LYS A 105 6.47 -0.53 22.03
N ASN A 106 6.67 0.17 23.15
CA ASN A 106 7.99 0.57 23.64
C ASN A 106 8.83 1.31 22.58
N GLY A 107 8.20 2.15 21.75
CA GLY A 107 8.89 2.90 20.69
C GLY A 107 9.18 2.11 19.41
N ASP A 108 8.78 0.84 19.32
CA ASP A 108 8.92 0.03 18.12
C ASP A 108 7.57 -0.19 17.42
N VAL A 109 7.60 -0.22 16.09
CA VAL A 109 6.47 -0.54 15.22
C VAL A 109 6.45 -2.04 14.93
N TRP A 110 5.27 -2.64 15.05
CA TRP A 110 5.01 -4.08 14.84
C TRP A 110 3.81 -4.30 13.92
N VAL A 111 3.86 -5.34 13.09
CA VAL A 111 2.69 -5.84 12.35
C VAL A 111 2.24 -7.18 12.92
N GLU A 112 0.99 -7.28 13.36
CA GLU A 112 0.39 -8.52 13.89
C GLU A 112 0.07 -9.54 12.78
#